data_AF-A0A1M3DXY8-F1
#
_entry.id   AF-A0A1M3DXY8-F1
#
_cell.length_a   1.000
_cell.length_b   1.000
_cell.length_c   1.000
_cell.angle_alpha   90.00
_cell.angle_beta   90.00
_cell.angle_gamma   90.00
#
_symmetry.space_group_name_H-M   'P 1'
#
loop_
_entity.id
_entity.type
_entity.pdbx_description
1 polymer ?
#
loop_
_entity_poly.entity_id
_entity_poly.type
_entity_poly.pdbx_seq_one_letter_code
_entity_poly.pdbx_strand_id
1 'polypeptide(L)'
;MPSPGQPIMLTLESTDAAIILKNDGTCEVSLPETHQEPLPENIILGAALAYALQDEILCGLIHDHFHKKCASIPLNEKVRSVS
;
A
#
# COMPACT_ATOMS: atom_id res chain seq x y z
N MET A 1 -8.03 5.11 20.65
CA MET A 1 -8.29 4.14 19.56
C MET A 1 -9.28 4.78 18.60
N PRO A 2 -8.98 4.85 17.30
CA PRO A 2 -9.96 5.36 16.34
C PRO A 2 -11.21 4.48 16.33
N SER A 3 -12.36 5.11 16.19
CA SER A 3 -13.67 4.44 16.20
C SER A 3 -13.85 3.61 14.92
N PRO A 4 -14.57 2.48 14.96
CA PRO A 4 -14.87 1.73 13.74
C PRO A 4 -15.60 2.63 12.74
N GLY A 5 -15.03 2.78 11.54
CA GLY A 5 -15.57 3.64 10.48
C GLY A 5 -15.00 5.05 10.39
N GLN A 6 -14.02 5.42 11.22
CA GLN A 6 -13.28 6.67 10.99
C GLN A 6 -12.23 6.47 9.88
N PRO A 7 -12.19 7.34 8.86
CA PRO A 7 -11.18 7.27 7.80
C PRO A 7 -9.79 7.45 8.42
N ILE A 8 -8.87 6.55 8.06
CA ILE A 8 -7.45 6.71 8.38
C ILE A 8 -6.90 7.74 7.41
N MET A 9 -6.51 8.90 7.91
CA MET A 9 -5.84 9.91 7.12
C MET A 9 -4.33 9.65 7.16
N LEU A 10 -3.77 9.26 6.02
CA LEU A 10 -2.32 9.18 5.82
C LEU A 10 -1.85 10.49 5.21
N THR A 11 -0.85 11.12 5.81
CA THR A 11 -0.18 12.28 5.25
C THR A 11 1.05 11.79 4.49
N LEU A 12 1.12 12.14 3.21
CA LEU A 12 2.23 11.79 2.32
C LEU A 12 3.09 13.05 2.10
N GLU A 13 4.41 12.89 2.13
CA GLU A 13 5.32 13.94 1.68
C GLU A 13 5.29 14.04 0.15
N SER A 14 5.79 15.15 -0.39
CA SER A 14 5.77 15.42 -1.84
C SER A 14 6.58 14.42 -2.68
N THR A 15 7.42 13.60 -2.04
CA THR A 15 8.24 12.56 -2.68
C THR A 15 7.73 11.15 -2.44
N ASP A 16 6.65 11.00 -1.67
CA ASP A 16 6.12 9.69 -1.32
C ASP A 16 5.23 9.15 -2.43
N ALA A 17 5.35 7.84 -2.68
CA ALA A 17 4.42 7.10 -3.50
C ALA A 17 3.50 6.28 -2.60
N ALA A 18 2.21 6.26 -2.92
CA ALA A 18 1.21 5.47 -2.19
C ALA A 18 0.44 4.55 -3.15
N ILE A 19 0.24 3.32 -2.70
CA ILE A 19 -0.58 2.31 -3.37
C ILE A 19 -1.57 1.78 -2.33
N ILE A 20 -2.86 1.86 -2.65
CA ILE A 20 -3.95 1.41 -1.79
C ILE A 20 -4.65 0.25 -2.50
N LEU A 21 -4.56 -0.93 -1.89
CA LEU A 21 -5.35 -2.09 -2.27
C LEU A 21 -6.66 -2.09 -1.46
N LYS A 22 -7.80 -2.05 -2.14
CA LYS A 22 -9.12 -2.06 -1.51
C LYS A 22 -9.67 -3.48 -1.40
N ASN A 23 -10.60 -3.66 -0.45
CA ASN A 23 -11.26 -4.94 -0.21
C ASN A 23 -12.12 -5.43 -1.39
N ASP A 24 -12.53 -4.53 -2.28
CA ASP A 24 -13.26 -4.86 -3.50
C ASP A 24 -12.35 -5.34 -4.64
N GLY A 25 -11.04 -5.45 -4.40
CA GLY A 25 -10.03 -5.87 -5.38
C GLY A 25 -9.51 -4.75 -6.27
N THR A 26 -10.03 -3.53 -6.11
CA THR A 26 -9.54 -2.36 -6.86
C THR A 26 -8.28 -1.76 -6.23
N CYS A 27 -7.50 -1.03 -7.03
CA CYS A 27 -6.27 -0.39 -6.62
C CYS A 27 -6.34 1.12 -6.89
N GLU A 28 -5.92 1.93 -5.92
CA GLU A 28 -5.65 3.35 -6.10
C GLU A 28 -4.16 3.62 -5.96
N VAL A 29 -3.64 4.51 -6.81
CA VAL A 29 -2.22 4.84 -6.85
C VAL A 29 -2.07 6.35 -6.86
N SER A 30 -1.18 6.84 -6.00
CA SER A 30 -0.70 8.22 -6.02
C SER A 30 0.82 8.18 -6.16
N LEU A 31 1.32 8.73 -7.26
CA LEU A 31 2.75 8.89 -7.51
C LEU A 31 3.08 10.39 -7.47
N PRO A 32 4.25 10.78 -6.94
CA PRO A 32 4.65 12.16 -6.91
C PRO A 32 4.97 12.67 -8.32
N GLU A 33 4.59 13.90 -8.63
CA GLU A 33 5.04 14.58 -9.84
C GLU A 33 6.49 15.01 -9.65
N THR A 34 7.40 14.39 -10.41
CA THR A 34 8.83 14.70 -10.36
C THR A 34 9.37 15.01 -11.75
N HIS A 35 10.18 16.06 -11.81
CA HIS A 35 10.93 16.47 -13.00
C HIS A 35 12.45 16.26 -12.81
N GLN A 36 12.85 15.61 -11.72
CA GLN A 36 14.25 15.36 -11.40
C GLN A 36 14.71 14.04 -12.03
N GLU A 37 15.81 14.09 -12.77
CA GLU A 37 16.52 12.91 -13.26
C GLU A 37 17.89 12.78 -12.55
N PRO A 38 18.27 11.56 -12.11
CA PRO A 38 17.50 10.30 -12.21
C PRO A 38 16.35 10.23 -11.20
N LEU A 39 15.30 9.48 -11.54
CA LEU A 39 14.17 9.25 -10.64
C LEU A 39 14.62 8.45 -9.39
N PRO A 40 14.16 8.83 -8.19
CA PRO A 40 14.33 8.03 -6.98
C PRO A 40 13.81 6.59 -7.13
N GLU A 41 14.55 5.63 -6.58
CA GLU A 41 14.23 4.19 -6.70
C GLU A 41 12.86 3.83 -6.15
N ASN A 42 12.43 4.46 -5.05
CA ASN A 42 11.10 4.25 -4.46
C ASN A 42 9.97 4.68 -5.41
N ILE A 43 10.19 5.72 -6.21
CA ILE A 43 9.22 6.19 -7.22
C ILE A 43 9.15 5.19 -8.38
N ILE A 44 10.31 4.69 -8.84
CA ILE A 44 10.38 3.67 -9.89
C ILE A 44 9.67 2.38 -9.44
N LEU A 45 9.95 1.93 -8.22
CA LEU A 45 9.32 0.75 -7.65
C LEU A 45 7.81 0.94 -7.49
N GLY A 46 7.37 2.09 -6.98
CA GLY A 46 5.96 2.44 -6.87
C GLY A 46 5.25 2.40 -8.22
N ALA A 47 5.87 2.97 -9.26
CA ALA A 47 5.33 2.94 -10.62
C ALA A 47 5.27 1.52 -11.20
N ALA A 48 6.31 0.71 -10.99
CA ALA A 48 6.33 -0.68 -11.46
C ALA A 48 5.24 -1.54 -10.79
N LEU A 49 5.06 -1.37 -9.47
CA LEU A 49 4.00 -2.03 -8.72
C LEU A 49 2.62 -1.56 -9.18
N ALA A 50 2.43 -0.26 -9.36
CA ALA A 50 1.19 0.31 -9.87
C ALA A 50 0.80 -0.26 -11.24
N TYR A 51 1.78 -0.40 -12.14
CA TYR A 51 1.57 -1.01 -13.45
C TYR A 51 1.19 -2.50 -13.32
N ALA A 52 1.92 -3.26 -12.51
CA ALA A 52 1.64 -4.68 -12.30
C ALA A 52 0.24 -4.92 -11.71
N LEU A 53 -0.22 -4.03 -10.82
CA LEU A 53 -1.53 -4.13 -10.16
C LEU A 53 -2.71 -3.77 -11.07
N GLN A 54 -2.48 -3.31 -12.30
CA GLN A 54 -3.55 -3.19 -13.30
C GLN A 54 -4.01 -4.56 -13.81
N ASP A 55 -3.23 -5.62 -13.61
CA ASP A 55 -3.69 -6.99 -13.78
C ASP A 55 -4.55 -7.39 -12.58
N GLU A 56 -5.86 -7.46 -12.78
CA GLU A 56 -6.84 -7.81 -11.75
C GLU A 56 -6.58 -9.18 -11.12
N ILE A 57 -6.04 -10.14 -11.89
CA ILE A 57 -5.70 -11.47 -11.39
C ILE A 57 -4.53 -11.37 -10.41
N LEU A 58 -3.48 -10.63 -10.78
CA LEU A 58 -2.32 -10.44 -9.92
C LEU A 58 -2.68 -9.64 -8.66
N CYS A 59 -3.49 -8.58 -8.81
CA CYS A 59 -3.99 -7.78 -7.69
C CYS A 59 -4.76 -8.66 -6.69
N GLY A 60 -5.69 -9.50 -7.18
CA GLY A 60 -6.44 -10.44 -6.36
C GLY A 60 -5.55 -11.44 -5.62
N LEU A 61 -4.54 -12.01 -6.31
CA LEU A 61 -3.59 -12.94 -5.69
C LEU A 61 -2.77 -12.30 -4.57
N ILE A 62 -2.30 -11.06 -4.78
CA ILE A 62 -1.55 -10.31 -3.77
C ILE A 62 -2.44 -10.04 -2.55
N HIS A 63 -3.68 -9.58 -2.78
CA HIS A 63 -4.66 -9.31 -1.73
C HIS A 63 -4.95 -10.57 -0.89
N ASP A 64 -5.29 -11.68 -1.54
CA ASP A 64 -5.60 -12.95 -0.88
C ASP A 64 -4.42 -13.48 -0.05
N HIS A 65 -3.22 -13.41 -0.62
CA HIS A 65 -2.02 -13.87 0.06
C HIS A 65 -1.67 -12.98 1.26
N PHE A 66 -1.82 -11.66 1.12
CA PHE A 66 -1.65 -10.72 2.22
C PHE A 66 -2.65 -11.00 3.35
N HIS A 67 -3.94 -11.17 3.02
CA HIS A 67 -4.97 -11.45 4.01
C HIS A 67 -4.69 -12.76 4.77
N LYS A 68 -4.29 -13.83 4.06
CA LYS A 68 -3.89 -15.10 4.68
C LYS A 68 -2.69 -14.92 5.61
N LYS A 69 -1.66 -14.17 5.20
CA LYS A 69 -0.51 -13.88 6.05
C LYS A 69 -0.91 -13.11 7.30
N CYS A 70 -1.70 -12.05 7.18
CA CYS A 70 -2.16 -11.26 8.32
C CYS A 70 -3.01 -12.07 9.31
N ALA A 71 -3.85 -12.98 8.81
CA ALA A 71 -4.64 -13.88 9.65
C ALA A 71 -3.76 -14.93 10.36
N SER A 72 -2.60 -15.26 9.80
CA SER A 72 -1.64 -16.20 10.39
C SER A 72 -0.70 -15.58 11.43
N ILE A 73 -0.69 -14.25 11.61
CA ILE A 73 0.12 -13.59 12.63
C ILE A 73 -0.60 -13.71 13.99
N PRO A 74 -0.03 -14.43 14.98
CA PRO A 74 -0.63 -14.53 16.31
C PRO A 74 -0.69 -13.15 16.97
N LEU A 75 -1.83 -12.86 17.60
CA LEU A 75 -2.20 -11.56 18.21
C LEU A 75 -1.21 -11.01 19.26
N ASN A 76 -0.18 -11.75 19.67
CA ASN A 76 0.76 -11.31 20.72
C ASN A 76 1.87 -10.36 20.24
N GLU A 77 2.13 -10.26 18.92
CA GLU A 77 3.18 -9.36 18.38
C GLU A 77 2.64 -7.99 17.97
N LYS A 78 1.33 -7.76 18.04
CA LYS A 78 0.65 -6.60 17.41
C LYS A 78 0.78 -5.27 18.17
N VAL A 79 1.55 -5.19 19.27
CA VAL A 79 1.65 -3.98 20.12
C VAL A 79 3.08 -3.65 20.59
N ARG A 80 4.13 -4.02 19.84
CA ARG A 80 5.51 -3.62 20.20
C ARG A 80 6.36 -3.17 19.03
N SER A 81 5.92 -2.17 18.28
CA SER A 81 6.84 -1.37 17.45
C SER A 81 6.13 -0.19 16.78
N VAL A 82 5.55 0.70 17.59
CA VAL A 82 5.56 2.13 17.26
C VAL A 82 5.78 2.85 18.59
N SER A 83 7.04 3.18 18.88
CA SER A 83 7.47 4.08 19.95
C SER A 83 8.64 4.89 19.40
#